data_AF-A0A381R398-F1
#
_entry.id   AF-A0A381R398-F1
#
_cell.length_a   1.000
_cell.length_b   1.000
_cell.length_c   1.000
_cell.angle_alpha   90.00
_cell.angle_beta   90.00
_cell.angle_gamma   90.00
#
_symmetry.space_group_name_H-M   'P 1'
#
loop_
_entity.id
_entity.type
_entity.pdbx_description
1 polymer ?
#
loop_
_entity_poly.entity_id
_entity_poly.type
_entity_poly.pdbx_seq_one_letter_code
_entity_poly.pdbx_strand_id
1 'polypeptide(L)'
;MAQESSRTEAWVVISSEMERRAQTPPEVIAAGYDYGFLPAMGRLLSAHKEIGPAFGQLFRTIMFGSGHLSRQEREMVAAVAAAVQDCHY
;
A
#
# COMPACT_ATOMS: atom_id res chain seq x y z
N MET A 1 2.21 5.33 -28.43
CA MET A 1 1.67 6.29 -27.46
C MET A 1 2.71 6.41 -26.35
N ALA A 2 3.42 7.54 -26.31
CA ALA A 2 4.51 7.73 -25.36
C ALA A 2 3.92 7.88 -23.95
N GLN A 3 4.41 7.06 -23.02
CA GLN A 3 4.02 7.04 -21.61
C GLN A 3 4.40 8.37 -20.97
N GLU A 4 3.46 9.05 -20.33
CA GLU A 4 3.72 10.26 -19.53
C GLU A 4 4.68 9.93 -18.38
N SER A 5 5.97 10.20 -18.61
CA SER A 5 7.06 9.92 -17.66
C SER A 5 7.21 11.00 -16.56
N SER A 6 6.22 11.88 -16.32
CA SER A 6 6.43 13.07 -15.48
C SER A 6 5.65 13.14 -14.16
N ARG A 7 4.75 12.20 -13.85
CA ARG A 7 4.03 12.23 -12.57
C ARG A 7 4.75 11.34 -11.55
N THR A 8 5.54 11.97 -10.68
CA THR A 8 6.20 11.27 -9.58
C THR A 8 5.13 10.73 -8.61
N GLU A 9 5.18 9.43 -8.33
CA GLU A 9 4.21 8.76 -7.45
C GLU A 9 4.33 9.19 -5.98
N ALA A 10 5.48 9.73 -5.59
CA ALA A 10 5.78 10.30 -4.29
C ALA A 10 6.80 11.43 -4.41
N TRP A 11 6.83 12.36 -3.46
CA TRP A 11 7.84 13.43 -3.39
C TRP A 11 9.21 12.92 -2.93
N VAL A 12 9.28 11.70 -2.38
CA VAL A 12 10.50 10.98 -2.03
C VAL A 12 10.83 9.93 -3.08
N VAL A 13 12.11 9.55 -3.16
CA VAL A 13 12.55 8.43 -3.98
C VAL A 13 12.00 7.14 -3.39
N ILE A 14 11.19 6.44 -4.18
CA ILE A 14 10.73 5.08 -3.92
C ILE A 14 11.19 4.19 -5.06
N SER A 15 11.43 2.91 -4.78
CA SER A 15 11.73 1.93 -5.85
C SER A 15 10.56 1.87 -6.84
N SER A 16 10.88 1.60 -8.11
CA SER A 16 9.87 1.27 -9.11
C SER A 16 9.15 -0.04 -8.76
N GLU A 17 7.99 -0.29 -9.38
CA GLU A 17 7.29 -1.57 -9.25
C GLU A 17 8.18 -2.75 -9.65
N MET A 18 8.87 -2.64 -10.79
CA MET A 18 9.74 -3.69 -11.32
C MET A 18 10.89 -4.02 -10.35
N GLU A 19 11.57 -3.00 -9.84
CA GLU A 19 12.65 -3.18 -8.85
C GLU A 19 12.12 -3.85 -7.58
N ARG A 20 10.93 -3.44 -7.11
CA ARG A 20 10.35 -4.03 -5.90
C ARG A 20 9.95 -5.49 -6.10
N ARG A 21 9.39 -5.84 -7.26
CA ARG A 21 9.07 -7.23 -7.61
C ARG A 21 10.32 -8.10 -7.60
N ALA A 22 11.42 -7.62 -8.18
CA ALA A 22 12.69 -8.35 -8.22
C ALA A 22 13.29 -8.61 -6.81
N GLN A 23 12.98 -7.74 -5.84
CA GLN A 23 13.46 -7.85 -4.46
C GLN A 23 12.53 -8.66 -3.54
N THR A 24 11.31 -8.96 -3.98
CA THR A 24 10.30 -9.63 -3.16
C THR A 24 10.31 -11.12 -3.50
N PRO A 25 10.58 -12.01 -2.52
CA PRO A 25 10.51 -13.45 -2.75
C PRO A 25 9.11 -13.83 -3.27
N PRO A 26 8.99 -14.82 -4.19
CA PRO A 26 7.70 -15.26 -4.72
C PRO A 26 6.70 -15.71 -3.65
N GLU A 27 7.22 -16.13 -2.50
CA GLU A 27 6.48 -16.64 -1.34
C GLU A 27 5.83 -15.52 -0.50
N VAL A 28 6.25 -14.27 -0.69
CA VAL A 28 5.72 -13.12 0.03
C VAL A 28 4.51 -12.58 -0.73
N ILE A 29 3.30 -12.96 -0.29
CA ILE A 29 2.05 -12.42 -0.81
C ILE A 29 1.96 -10.94 -0.43
N ALA A 30 2.12 -10.08 -1.44
CA ALA A 30 2.04 -8.63 -1.27
C ALA A 30 0.58 -8.19 -1.07
N ALA A 31 0.26 -7.86 0.18
CA ALA A 31 -0.97 -7.18 0.63
C ALA A 31 -2.29 -7.94 0.42
N GLY A 32 -3.25 -7.72 1.31
CA GLY A 32 -4.57 -8.39 1.23
C GLY A 32 -5.48 -7.87 0.11
N TYR A 33 -4.93 -7.19 -0.90
CA TYR A 33 -5.65 -6.72 -2.08
C TYR A 33 -4.98 -7.27 -3.33
N ASP A 34 -5.78 -7.75 -4.28
CA ASP A 34 -5.32 -8.17 -5.61
C ASP A 34 -5.60 -7.07 -6.64
N TYR A 35 -4.67 -6.13 -6.76
CA TYR A 35 -4.78 -5.03 -7.72
C TYR A 35 -4.23 -5.37 -9.11
N GLY A 36 -3.54 -6.51 -9.27
CA GLY A 36 -2.76 -6.82 -10.49
C GLY A 36 -1.44 -6.03 -10.65
N PHE A 37 -1.14 -5.08 -9.76
CA PHE A 37 0.12 -4.31 -9.72
C PHE A 37 0.61 -4.10 -8.27
N LEU A 38 1.88 -3.69 -8.08
CA LEU A 38 2.38 -3.31 -6.75
C LEU A 38 2.11 -1.83 -6.45
N PRO A 39 1.21 -1.50 -5.50
CA PRO A 39 0.86 -0.12 -5.20
C PRO A 39 2.06 0.66 -4.65
N ALA A 40 2.19 1.92 -5.06
CA ALA A 40 3.21 2.86 -4.59
C ALA A 40 3.29 2.98 -3.05
N MET A 41 2.18 2.87 -2.30
CA MET A 41 2.21 2.90 -0.83
C MET A 41 3.05 1.77 -0.24
N GLY A 42 2.95 0.56 -0.78
CA GLY A 42 3.80 -0.55 -0.34
C GLY A 42 5.28 -0.29 -0.59
N ARG A 43 5.60 0.39 -1.70
CA ARG A 43 6.97 0.79 -2.06
C ARG A 43 7.47 1.94 -1.20
N LEU A 44 6.62 2.91 -0.90
CA LEU A 44 6.88 4.00 0.05
C LEU A 44 7.19 3.45 1.45
N LEU A 45 6.36 2.55 1.99
CA LEU A 45 6.61 1.93 3.29
C LEU A 45 7.94 1.15 3.30
N SER A 46 8.30 0.51 2.19
CA SER A 46 9.57 -0.21 2.08
C SER A 46 10.81 0.69 2.06
N ALA A 47 10.66 1.98 1.74
CA ALA A 47 11.74 2.96 1.87
C ALA A 47 12.11 3.21 3.35
N HIS A 48 11.21 2.90 4.29
CA HIS A 48 11.42 3.08 5.71
C HIS A 48 11.75 1.75 6.42
N LYS A 49 13.04 1.44 6.55
CA LYS A 49 13.50 0.14 7.10
C LYS A 49 13.06 -0.15 8.54
N GLU A 50 12.99 0.87 9.39
CA GLU A 50 12.68 0.72 10.81
C GLU A 50 11.17 0.63 11.07
N ILE A 51 10.38 1.51 10.43
CA ILE A 51 8.94 1.63 10.70
C ILE A 51 8.07 0.85 9.72
N GLY A 52 8.55 0.59 8.49
CA GLY A 52 7.78 -0.07 7.43
C GLY A 52 7.23 -1.43 7.84
N PRO A 53 8.04 -2.34 8.44
CA PRO A 53 7.55 -3.64 8.89
C PRO A 53 6.44 -3.53 9.95
N ALA A 54 6.61 -2.65 10.94
CA ALA A 54 5.63 -2.43 12.01
C ALA A 54 4.33 -1.83 11.48
N PHE A 55 4.42 -0.82 10.60
CA PHE A 55 3.25 -0.24 9.95
C PHE A 55 2.49 -1.28 9.11
N GLY A 56 3.22 -2.08 8.31
CA GLY A 56 2.62 -3.12 7.49
C GLY A 56 1.88 -4.17 8.32
N GLN A 57 2.42 -4.55 9.49
CA GLN A 57 1.73 -5.44 10.42
C GLN A 57 0.48 -4.80 11.00
N LEU A 58 0.57 -3.56 11.49
CA LEU A 58 -0.58 -2.82 12.02
C LEU A 58 -1.72 -2.73 11.00
N PHE A 59 -1.40 -2.30 9.77
CA PHE A 59 -2.35 -2.22 8.68
C PHE A 59 -3.02 -3.57 8.41
N ARG A 60 -2.24 -4.67 8.34
CA ARG A 60 -2.80 -6.00 8.11
C ARG A 60 -3.75 -6.44 9.21
N THR A 61 -3.38 -6.21 10.48
CA THR A 61 -4.22 -6.54 11.62
C THR A 61 -5.52 -5.75 11.61
N ILE A 62 -5.46 -4.45 11.39
CA ILE A 62 -6.66 -3.60 11.35
C ILE A 62 -7.57 -4.01 10.20
N MET A 63 -7.03 -4.10 8.99
CA MET A 63 -7.85 -4.25 7.79
C MET A 63 -8.33 -5.70 7.59
N PHE A 64 -7.49 -6.70 7.84
CA PHE A 64 -7.75 -8.10 7.47
C PHE A 64 -7.85 -9.07 8.66
N GLY A 65 -7.47 -8.64 9.86
CA GLY A 65 -7.54 -9.47 11.06
C GLY A 65 -8.98 -9.69 11.55
N SER A 66 -9.17 -10.62 12.49
CA SER A 66 -10.43 -10.76 13.21
C SER A 66 -10.74 -9.50 14.04
N GLY A 67 -12.03 -9.23 14.28
CA GLY A 67 -12.47 -8.07 15.04
C GLY A 67 -13.99 -7.92 15.04
N HIS A 68 -14.49 -6.87 15.70
CA HIS A 68 -15.92 -6.58 15.80
C HIS A 68 -16.53 -6.07 14.49
N LEU A 69 -15.72 -5.51 13.59
CA LEU A 69 -16.16 -5.02 12.29
C LEU A 69 -15.91 -6.08 11.23
N SER A 70 -16.86 -6.23 10.30
CA SER A 70 -16.65 -6.94 9.05
C SER A 70 -15.55 -6.27 8.22
N ARG A 71 -15.15 -6.93 7.12
CA ARG A 71 -14.20 -6.33 6.18
C ARG A 71 -14.79 -5.08 5.54
N GLN A 72 -16.05 -5.15 5.11
CA GLN A 72 -16.76 -4.08 4.41
C GLN A 72 -16.92 -2.83 5.29
N GLU A 73 -17.22 -3.01 6.58
CA GLU A 73 -17.31 -1.88 7.52
C GLU A 73 -15.96 -1.19 7.72
N ARG A 74 -14.86 -1.94 7.75
CA ARG A 74 -13.51 -1.36 7.83
C ARG A 74 -13.15 -0.56 6.59
N GLU A 75 -13.51 -1.06 5.40
CA GLU A 75 -13.35 -0.33 4.15
C GLU A 75 -14.18 0.96 4.12
N MET A 76 -15.42 0.92 4.61
CA MET A 76 -16.26 2.12 4.72
C MET A 76 -15.60 3.18 5.60
N VAL A 77 -15.07 2.79 6.76
CA VAL A 77 -14.34 3.72 7.64
C VAL A 77 -13.10 4.29 6.92
N ALA A 78 -12.32 3.45 6.24
CA ALA A 78 -11.15 3.88 5.49
C ALA A 78 -11.52 4.88 4.38
N ALA A 79 -12.59 4.60 3.62
CA ALA A 79 -13.06 5.46 2.54
C ALA A 79 -13.54 6.84 3.04
N VAL A 80 -14.34 6.87 4.11
CA VAL A 80 -14.80 8.13 4.72
C VAL A 80 -13.62 8.92 5.29
N ALA A 81 -12.71 8.26 6.00
CA ALA A 81 -11.53 8.91 6.57
C ALA A 81 -10.60 9.49 5.49
N ALA A 82 -10.41 8.78 4.37
CA ALA A 82 -9.62 9.27 3.24
C ALA A 82 -10.29 10.47 2.57
N ALA A 83 -11.60 10.40 2.32
CA ALA A 83 -12.37 11.47 1.69
C ALA A 83 -12.36 12.76 2.51
N VAL A 84 -12.54 12.68 3.84
CA VAL A 84 -12.52 13.85 4.73
C VAL A 84 -11.12 14.48 4.83
N GLN A 85 -10.07 13.68 4.67
CA GLN A 85 -8.68 14.15 4.69
C GLN A 85 -8.16 14.59 3.31
N ASP A 86 -8.99 14.57 2.27
CA ASP A 86 -8.57 14.84 0.89
C ASP A 86 -7.41 13.94 0.42
N CYS A 87 -7.42 12.67 0.84
CA CYS A 87 -6.40 11.69 0.49
C CYS A 87 -6.79 10.97 -0.81
N HIS A 88 -6.13 11.33 -1.91
CA HIS A 88 -6.43 10.83 -3.27
C HIS A 88 -5.73 9.52 -3.67
N TYR A 89 -4.81 9.03 -2.84
CA TYR A 89 -4.05 7.81 -3.14
C TYR A 89 -4.93 6.54 -3.18
#